data_AF-A0A4Q3ADE9-F1
#
_entry.id   AF-A0A4Q3ADE9-F1
#
_cell.length_a   1.000
_cell.length_b   1.000
_cell.length_c   1.000
_cell.angle_alpha   90.00
_cell.angle_beta   90.00
_cell.angle_gamma   90.00
#
_symmetry.space_group_name_H-M   'P 1'
#
loop_
_entity.id
_entity.type
_entity.pdbx_description
1 polymer ?
#
loop_
_entity_poly.entity_id
_entity_poly.type
_entity_poly.pdbx_seq_one_letter_code
_entity_poly.pdbx_strand_id
1 'polypeptide(L)'
;MFGGFLQAQDEKIVLVPVDREKPVPLFFSAQTDTAIKAGTDRVEETMIAKLRVHQGRPEVLSLGLTGVGEITGVTGAGLKTWTVRKEADGARFLDLKPELPADPKAEVPKEFDVTITSLHDDTKEAIDLLLPAPGSAVGFASTVSLSGDGSTAPRVLAVEGLQSLLGDAETQRFSGSIAARLNVKVELKGAAPRAVELTSGTLDGQVTADASSVSFTLKGEVHVVKAGEAMTLLEGVALSGVTSGEGWFIRLKKVDESYVHELVGERE
;
A
#
# COMPACT_ATOMS: atom_id res chain seq x y z
N MET A 1 -7.51 74.82 56.18
CA MET A 1 -7.71 74.49 54.75
C MET A 1 -6.38 73.95 54.24
N PHE A 2 -6.15 72.64 54.33
CA PHE A 2 -4.96 71.96 53.82
C PHE A 2 -5.43 70.75 53.04
N GLY A 3 -5.25 70.77 51.72
CA GLY A 3 -5.60 69.70 50.81
C GLY A 3 -4.55 68.60 50.85
N GLY A 4 -4.95 67.39 51.23
CA GLY A 4 -4.16 66.17 51.06
C GLY A 4 -4.48 65.55 49.70
N PHE A 5 -3.50 65.54 48.80
CA PHE A 5 -3.57 64.81 47.55
C PHE A 5 -3.43 63.31 47.81
N LEU A 6 -4.36 62.54 47.26
CA LEU A 6 -4.26 61.09 47.07
C LEU A 6 -3.11 60.79 46.11
N GLN A 7 -2.14 59.99 46.53
CA GLN A 7 -1.16 59.40 45.62
C GLN A 7 -1.58 57.96 45.38
N ALA A 8 -2.31 57.73 44.28
CA ALA A 8 -2.52 56.40 43.74
C ALA A 8 -1.18 55.87 43.25
N GLN A 9 -0.70 54.78 43.83
CA GLN A 9 0.45 54.05 43.31
C GLN A 9 0.01 53.30 42.05
N ASP A 10 0.50 53.76 40.92
CA ASP A 10 0.38 53.09 39.63
C ASP A 10 1.26 51.82 39.68
N GLU A 11 0.65 50.67 40.01
CA GLU A 11 1.30 49.36 39.86
C GLU A 11 1.49 49.07 38.36
N LYS A 12 2.68 49.40 37.85
CA LYS A 12 3.08 49.03 36.50
C LYS A 12 3.45 47.55 36.47
N ILE A 13 2.57 46.73 35.92
CA ILE A 13 2.89 45.36 35.51
C ILE A 13 3.89 45.45 34.36
N VAL A 14 5.14 45.07 34.60
CA VAL A 14 6.17 44.92 33.58
C VAL A 14 6.10 43.48 33.06
N LEU A 15 5.59 43.30 31.85
CA LEU A 15 5.71 42.04 31.13
C LEU A 15 7.17 41.89 30.68
N VAL A 16 7.94 41.05 31.38
CA VAL A 16 9.26 40.63 30.93
C VAL A 16 9.05 39.51 29.91
N PRO A 17 9.46 39.67 28.64
CA PRO A 17 9.46 38.57 27.70
C PRO A 17 10.42 37.50 28.23
N VAL A 18 9.90 36.32 28.55
CA VAL A 18 10.75 35.16 28.77
C VAL A 18 11.27 34.79 27.39
N ASP A 19 12.57 35.02 27.14
CA ASP A 19 13.25 34.53 25.94
C ASP A 19 13.12 33.01 25.92
N ARG A 20 12.14 32.51 25.17
CA ARG A 20 12.05 31.10 24.84
C ARG A 20 13.14 30.86 23.81
N GLU A 21 14.20 30.15 24.20
CA GLU A 21 15.19 29.64 23.26
C GLU A 21 14.47 29.00 22.07
N LYS A 22 14.79 29.47 20.86
CA LYS A 22 14.20 28.90 19.65
C LYS A 22 14.58 27.41 19.58
N PRO A 23 13.63 26.50 19.39
CA PRO A 23 13.93 25.08 19.29
C PRO A 23 14.89 24.85 18.11
N VAL A 24 15.93 24.06 18.37
CA VAL A 24 16.92 23.69 17.34
C VAL A 24 16.20 22.91 16.24
N PRO A 25 16.26 23.34 14.96
CA PRO A 25 15.62 22.62 13.87
C PRO A 25 16.11 21.17 13.77
N LEU A 26 15.18 20.26 13.52
CA LEU A 26 15.47 18.86 13.25
C LEU A 26 15.91 18.68 11.80
N PHE A 27 17.11 18.13 11.59
CA PHE A 27 17.59 17.71 10.29
C PHE A 27 17.95 16.24 10.35
N PHE A 28 17.39 15.45 9.45
CA PHE A 28 17.69 14.04 9.31
C PHE A 28 17.68 13.63 7.84
N SER A 29 18.39 12.55 7.53
CA SER A 29 18.31 11.88 6.23
C SER A 29 17.66 10.52 6.36
N ALA A 30 17.09 10.03 5.26
CA ALA A 30 16.49 8.71 5.19
C ALA A 30 17.05 7.93 4.00
N GLN A 31 17.41 6.67 4.24
CA GLN A 31 17.70 5.71 3.19
C GLN A 31 16.71 4.56 3.30
N THR A 32 16.06 4.18 2.21
CA THR A 32 15.06 3.12 2.18
C THR A 32 15.40 2.02 1.20
N ASP A 33 15.24 0.77 1.61
CA ASP A 33 15.33 -0.40 0.76
C ASP A 33 13.99 -1.13 0.78
N THR A 34 13.27 -1.10 -0.34
CA THR A 34 11.90 -1.62 -0.47
C THR A 34 11.89 -2.89 -1.32
N ALA A 35 11.40 -3.98 -0.75
CA ALA A 35 11.17 -5.23 -1.45
C ALA A 35 9.67 -5.45 -1.64
N ILE A 36 9.25 -5.63 -2.89
CA ILE A 36 7.85 -5.74 -3.31
C ILE A 36 7.65 -7.10 -3.97
N LYS A 37 6.69 -7.86 -3.44
CA LYS A 37 6.28 -9.15 -3.98
C LYS A 37 4.85 -9.05 -4.48
N ALA A 38 4.69 -9.06 -5.80
CA ALA A 38 3.39 -8.98 -6.44
C ALA A 38 2.81 -10.39 -6.60
N GLY A 39 1.68 -10.69 -5.97
CA GLY A 39 0.92 -11.93 -6.14
C GLY A 39 -0.38 -11.71 -6.90
N THR A 40 -1.13 -12.79 -7.13
CA THR A 40 -2.35 -12.78 -7.97
C THR A 40 -3.52 -12.00 -7.38
N ASP A 41 -3.58 -11.88 -6.05
CA ASP A 41 -4.69 -11.23 -5.33
C ASP A 41 -4.22 -10.02 -4.51
N ARG A 42 -2.92 -9.92 -4.26
CA ARG A 42 -2.33 -8.90 -3.38
C ARG A 42 -0.89 -8.60 -3.72
N VAL A 43 -0.45 -7.41 -3.34
CA VAL A 43 0.96 -7.03 -3.28
C VAL A 43 1.38 -6.93 -1.83
N GLU A 44 2.50 -7.54 -1.48
CA GLU A 44 3.12 -7.45 -0.16
C GLU A 44 4.44 -6.69 -0.27
N GLU A 45 4.67 -5.76 0.65
CA GLU A 45 5.89 -4.94 0.64
C GLU A 45 6.56 -4.95 2.01
N THR A 46 7.88 -5.00 2.00
CA THR A 46 8.72 -4.77 3.18
C THR A 46 9.71 -3.68 2.86
N MET A 47 9.69 -2.61 3.65
CA MET A 47 10.62 -1.48 3.54
C MET A 47 11.51 -1.44 4.77
N ILE A 48 12.82 -1.38 4.56
CA ILE A 48 13.78 -1.06 5.61
C ILE A 48 14.14 0.40 5.46
N ALA A 49 13.84 1.23 6.47
CA ALA A 49 14.20 2.63 6.48
C ALA A 49 15.27 2.89 7.55
N LYS A 50 16.42 3.41 7.11
CA LYS A 50 17.53 3.86 7.95
C LYS A 50 17.48 5.38 8.05
N LEU A 51 17.19 5.89 9.23
CA LEU A 51 17.03 7.31 9.52
C LEU A 51 18.23 7.79 10.32
N ARG A 52 18.86 8.87 9.87
CA ARG A 52 20.03 9.46 10.52
C ARG A 52 19.78 10.91 10.86
N VAL A 53 19.80 11.23 12.15
CA VAL A 53 19.65 12.58 12.69
C VAL A 53 20.99 13.29 12.67
N HIS A 54 21.03 14.42 11.98
CA HIS A 54 22.21 15.29 11.88
C HIS A 54 22.16 16.44 12.87
N GLN A 55 20.97 16.92 13.20
CA GLN A 55 20.75 18.04 14.12
C GLN A 55 19.35 17.97 14.73
N GLY A 56 19.20 18.51 15.94
CA GLY A 56 17.91 18.62 16.61
C GLY A 56 17.49 17.33 17.30
N ARG A 57 16.37 17.41 18.02
CA ARG A 57 15.82 16.27 18.78
C ARG A 57 14.73 15.59 17.95
N PRO A 58 14.81 14.26 17.70
CA PRO A 58 13.92 13.59 16.76
C PRO A 58 12.59 13.22 17.42
N GLU A 59 11.77 14.22 17.74
CA GLU A 59 10.43 13.97 18.32
C GLU A 59 9.49 13.29 17.33
N VAL A 60 9.59 13.66 16.05
CA VAL A 60 8.89 13.05 14.93
C VAL A 60 9.82 13.02 13.72
N LEU A 61 9.98 11.85 13.11
CA LEU A 61 10.65 11.66 11.83
C LEU A 61 9.58 11.31 10.79
N SER A 62 9.32 12.21 9.84
CA SER A 62 8.23 12.05 8.87
C SER A 62 8.76 11.70 7.49
N LEU A 63 8.42 10.51 7.02
CA LEU A 63 8.61 10.07 5.63
C LEU A 63 7.34 10.34 4.83
N GLY A 64 7.47 10.77 3.57
CA GLY A 64 6.33 10.83 2.65
C GLY A 64 5.96 9.42 2.17
N LEU A 65 4.73 9.23 1.73
CA LEU A 65 4.26 8.01 1.08
C LEU A 65 3.56 8.37 -0.24
N THR A 66 3.93 7.70 -1.32
CA THR A 66 3.26 7.80 -2.63
C THR A 66 2.59 6.50 -2.99
N GLY A 67 1.62 6.53 -3.91
CA GLY A 67 0.91 5.33 -4.34
C GLY A 67 -0.17 4.83 -3.38
N VAL A 68 -0.69 3.65 -3.67
CA VAL A 68 -1.77 2.97 -2.95
C VAL A 68 -1.25 1.77 -2.19
N GLY A 69 -1.87 1.49 -1.05
CA GLY A 69 -1.43 0.46 -0.13
C GLY A 69 -1.64 0.90 1.33
N GLU A 70 -1.85 -0.09 2.18
CA GLU A 70 -2.04 0.05 3.61
C GLU A 70 -0.75 -0.33 4.35
N ILE A 71 -0.28 0.56 5.22
CA ILE A 71 0.80 0.22 6.16
C ILE A 71 0.19 -0.63 7.26
N THR A 72 0.62 -1.89 7.33
CA THR A 72 0.08 -2.88 8.27
C THR A 72 0.90 -3.00 9.54
N GLY A 73 2.16 -2.58 9.50
CA GLY A 73 3.07 -2.69 10.63
C GLY A 73 4.29 -1.81 10.47
N VAL A 74 4.78 -1.30 11.60
CA VAL A 74 6.08 -0.65 11.70
C VAL A 74 6.74 -1.12 12.99
N THR A 75 7.95 -1.64 12.87
CA THR A 75 8.76 -2.12 13.99
C THR A 75 10.17 -1.57 13.89
N GLY A 76 10.87 -1.45 15.02
CA GLY A 76 12.23 -0.93 15.08
C GLY A 76 12.68 -0.69 16.51
N ALA A 77 13.98 -0.84 16.78
CA ALA A 77 14.52 -0.58 18.10
C ALA A 77 14.41 0.91 18.44
N GLY A 78 13.93 1.22 19.65
CA GLY A 78 13.76 2.61 20.09
C GLY A 78 12.63 3.37 19.39
N LEU A 79 11.69 2.67 18.72
CA LEU A 79 10.45 3.27 18.21
C LEU A 79 9.36 3.17 19.28
N LYS A 80 8.80 4.33 19.70
CA LYS A 80 7.71 4.38 20.67
C LYS A 80 6.35 4.15 20.01
N THR A 81 6.11 4.82 18.89
CA THR A 81 4.84 4.73 18.15
C THR A 81 5.02 5.24 16.73
N TRP A 82 4.03 4.99 15.88
CA TRP A 82 3.98 5.46 14.50
C TRP A 82 2.54 5.79 14.12
N THR A 83 2.36 6.62 13.10
CA THR A 83 1.03 6.98 12.58
C THR A 83 1.13 7.30 11.10
N VAL A 84 0.14 6.87 10.31
CA VAL A 84 -0.04 7.36 8.94
C VAL A 84 -0.94 8.59 8.98
N ARG A 85 -0.38 9.75 8.64
CA ARG A 85 -1.09 11.02 8.56
C ARG A 85 -1.50 11.29 7.11
N LYS A 86 -2.73 11.76 6.92
CA LYS A 86 -3.25 12.22 5.62
C LYS A 86 -3.56 13.71 5.71
N GLU A 87 -3.10 14.48 4.75
CA GLU A 87 -3.39 15.91 4.64
C GLU A 87 -4.57 16.18 3.70
N ALA A 88 -5.08 17.41 3.72
CA ALA A 88 -6.28 17.80 2.96
C ALA A 88 -6.10 17.73 1.43
N ASP A 89 -4.85 17.82 0.96
CA ASP A 89 -4.47 17.68 -0.45
C ASP A 89 -4.29 16.21 -0.88
N GLY A 90 -4.50 15.26 0.04
CA GLY A 90 -4.31 13.83 -0.19
C GLY A 90 -2.87 13.33 0.05
N ALA A 91 -1.93 14.22 0.42
CA ALA A 91 -0.58 13.80 0.76
C ALA A 91 -0.58 12.88 2.00
N ARG A 92 0.26 11.85 1.95
CA ARG A 92 0.39 10.85 3.00
C ARG A 92 1.79 10.90 3.59
N PHE A 93 1.86 10.77 4.92
CA PHE A 93 3.11 10.73 5.66
C PHE A 93 3.09 9.59 6.67
N LEU A 94 4.23 8.90 6.80
CA LEU A 94 4.50 8.01 7.92
C LEU A 94 5.29 8.79 8.98
N ASP A 95 4.61 9.14 10.06
CA ASP A 95 5.21 9.81 11.20
C ASP A 95 5.73 8.75 12.19
N LEU A 96 7.05 8.73 12.39
CA LEU A 96 7.74 7.83 13.31
C LEU A 96 8.13 8.60 14.56
N LYS A 97 7.75 8.09 15.73
CA LYS A 97 8.06 8.72 17.03
C LYS A 97 9.01 7.83 17.81
N PRO A 98 10.30 8.19 17.88
CA PRO A 98 11.26 7.53 18.75
C PRO A 98 10.88 7.55 20.22
N GLU A 99 11.36 6.55 20.96
CA GLU A 99 11.43 6.59 22.41
C GLU A 99 12.63 7.45 22.83
N LEU A 100 12.36 8.54 23.54
CA LEU A 100 13.38 9.50 23.96
C LEU A 100 13.41 9.63 25.50
N PRO A 101 14.57 9.90 26.11
CA PRO A 101 14.66 10.17 27.54
C PRO A 101 13.79 11.36 27.96
N ALA A 102 13.25 11.35 29.18
CA ALA A 102 12.43 12.46 29.67
C ALA A 102 13.20 13.80 29.77
N ASP A 103 14.51 13.75 30.02
CA ASP A 103 15.36 14.94 30.03
C ASP A 103 15.59 15.44 28.59
N PRO A 104 15.17 16.69 28.26
CA PRO A 104 15.39 17.29 26.94
C PRO A 104 16.86 17.46 26.57
N LYS A 105 17.77 17.53 27.56
CA LYS A 105 19.21 17.74 27.37
C LYS A 105 20.01 16.43 27.32
N ALA A 106 19.39 15.30 27.63
CA ALA A 106 20.04 14.01 27.52
C ALA A 106 20.40 13.70 26.07
N GLU A 107 21.50 12.95 25.90
CA GLU A 107 21.89 12.43 24.58
C GLU A 107 20.78 11.50 24.06
N VAL A 108 20.47 11.65 22.77
CA VAL A 108 19.42 10.89 22.08
C VAL A 108 20.04 10.03 20.97
N PRO A 109 19.45 8.87 20.65
CA PRO A 109 19.87 8.10 19.48
C PRO A 109 19.83 8.94 18.22
N LYS A 110 20.86 8.80 17.38
CA LYS A 110 20.98 9.50 16.09
C LYS A 110 20.68 8.61 14.89
N GLU A 111 20.54 7.31 15.10
CA GLU A 111 20.30 6.32 14.06
C GLU A 111 19.09 5.49 14.46
N PHE A 112 18.15 5.33 13.53
CA PHE A 112 16.94 4.53 13.72
C PHE A 112 16.76 3.64 12.49
N ASP A 113 16.75 2.34 12.72
CA ASP A 113 16.43 1.34 11.71
C ASP A 113 15.02 0.82 11.98
N VAL A 114 14.13 1.05 11.02
CA VAL A 114 12.72 0.61 11.11
C VAL A 114 12.39 -0.29 9.93
N THR A 115 11.60 -1.33 10.22
CA THR A 115 10.98 -2.19 9.22
C THR A 115 9.51 -1.83 9.11
N ILE A 116 9.06 -1.56 7.90
CA ILE A 116 7.69 -1.17 7.56
C ILE A 116 7.12 -2.26 6.67
N THR A 117 5.96 -2.78 7.03
CA THR A 117 5.21 -3.74 6.20
C THR A 117 3.98 -3.07 5.64
N SER A 118 3.69 -3.35 4.38
CA SER A 118 2.49 -2.87 3.71
C SER A 118 1.82 -3.99 2.92
N LEU A 119 0.53 -3.81 2.66
CA LEU A 119 -0.19 -4.62 1.70
C LEU A 119 -1.08 -3.76 0.79
N HIS A 120 -1.35 -4.27 -0.40
CA HIS A 120 -2.42 -3.80 -1.26
C HIS A 120 -3.23 -5.01 -1.70
N ASP A 121 -4.51 -5.05 -1.32
CA ASP A 121 -5.44 -6.05 -1.85
C ASP A 121 -5.96 -5.58 -3.21
N ASP A 122 -6.19 -6.55 -4.10
CA ASP A 122 -6.58 -6.39 -5.50
C ASP A 122 -5.43 -6.06 -6.46
N THR A 123 -5.18 -6.98 -7.39
CA THR A 123 -4.19 -6.80 -8.47
C THR A 123 -4.79 -7.02 -9.85
N LYS A 124 -6.12 -6.92 -9.98
CA LYS A 124 -6.83 -7.08 -11.26
C LYS A 124 -6.53 -5.94 -12.21
N GLU A 125 -6.41 -4.73 -11.67
CA GLU A 125 -6.06 -3.52 -12.40
C GLU A 125 -4.59 -3.13 -12.18
N ALA A 126 -4.13 -2.13 -12.94
CA ALA A 126 -2.81 -1.55 -12.71
C ALA A 126 -2.79 -0.78 -11.37
N ILE A 127 -1.68 -0.93 -10.63
CA ILE A 127 -1.50 -0.40 -9.28
C ILE A 127 -0.33 0.60 -9.28
N ASP A 128 -0.54 1.76 -8.67
CA ASP A 128 0.55 2.64 -8.25
C ASP A 128 1.10 2.13 -6.91
N LEU A 129 2.23 1.42 -6.93
CA LEU A 129 2.80 0.78 -5.74
C LEU A 129 3.11 1.79 -4.63
N LEU A 130 2.96 1.36 -3.37
CA LEU A 130 3.25 2.21 -2.22
C LEU A 130 4.76 2.39 -2.09
N LEU A 131 5.26 3.61 -2.23
CA LEU A 131 6.70 3.89 -2.13
C LEU A 131 6.99 4.95 -1.05
N PRO A 132 8.13 4.82 -0.35
CA PRO A 132 8.60 5.87 0.53
C PRO A 132 9.04 7.10 -0.28
N ALA A 133 8.83 8.27 0.28
CA ALA A 133 9.25 9.56 -0.26
C ALA A 133 9.95 10.39 0.84
N PRO A 134 10.70 11.46 0.48
CA PRO A 134 11.53 12.20 1.43
C PRO A 134 10.78 12.75 2.65
N GLY A 135 9.53 13.19 2.47
CA GLY A 135 8.78 13.86 3.53
C GLY A 135 9.52 15.10 4.03
N SER A 136 9.96 15.07 5.28
CA SER A 136 10.73 16.14 5.93
C SER A 136 12.25 15.92 5.95
N ALA A 137 12.73 14.81 5.38
CA ALA A 137 14.15 14.50 5.35
C ALA A 137 14.93 15.49 4.47
N VAL A 138 16.09 15.96 4.94
CA VAL A 138 16.98 16.85 4.18
C VAL A 138 17.85 16.10 3.15
N GLY A 139 17.92 14.77 3.26
CA GLY A 139 18.55 13.88 2.29
C GLY A 139 17.77 12.58 2.19
N PHE A 140 17.57 12.09 0.97
CA PHE A 140 16.77 10.90 0.71
C PHE A 140 17.41 10.04 -0.37
N ALA A 141 17.43 8.73 -0.14
CA ALA A 141 17.79 7.73 -1.12
C ALA A 141 16.86 6.52 -0.97
N SER A 142 16.38 5.99 -2.09
CA SER A 142 15.49 4.82 -2.11
C SER A 142 15.97 3.82 -3.15
N THR A 143 15.97 2.55 -2.76
CA THR A 143 16.10 1.39 -3.64
C THR A 143 14.79 0.62 -3.60
N VAL A 144 14.29 0.20 -4.77
CA VAL A 144 13.08 -0.62 -4.89
C VAL A 144 13.42 -1.89 -5.67
N SER A 145 13.04 -3.05 -5.14
CA SER A 145 13.12 -4.35 -5.80
C SER A 145 11.71 -4.89 -5.98
N LEU A 146 11.34 -5.18 -7.22
CA LEU A 146 10.02 -5.68 -7.60
C LEU A 146 10.16 -7.08 -8.22
N SER A 147 9.46 -8.05 -7.66
CA SER A 147 9.38 -9.41 -8.17
C SER A 147 7.97 -9.98 -8.07
N GLY A 148 7.70 -11.02 -8.86
CA GLY A 148 6.49 -11.82 -8.72
C GLY A 148 6.60 -12.85 -7.59
N ASP A 149 5.49 -13.51 -7.26
CA ASP A 149 5.45 -14.52 -6.21
C ASP A 149 5.87 -15.93 -6.67
N GLY A 150 6.27 -16.06 -7.93
CA GLY A 150 6.56 -17.33 -8.61
C GLY A 150 5.46 -17.74 -9.59
N SER A 151 4.21 -17.38 -9.32
CA SER A 151 3.05 -17.59 -10.19
C SER A 151 2.72 -16.38 -11.06
N THR A 152 3.23 -15.21 -10.67
CA THR A 152 3.01 -13.93 -11.34
C THR A 152 4.28 -13.33 -11.95
N ALA A 153 4.10 -12.46 -12.92
CA ALA A 153 5.12 -11.60 -13.51
C ALA A 153 4.61 -10.14 -13.46
N PRO A 154 5.16 -9.29 -12.58
CA PRO A 154 4.80 -7.88 -12.57
C PRO A 154 5.40 -7.18 -13.80
N ARG A 155 4.56 -6.47 -14.53
CA ARG A 155 4.93 -5.64 -15.68
C ARG A 155 4.83 -4.18 -15.30
N VAL A 156 5.97 -3.48 -15.36
CA VAL A 156 6.03 -2.04 -15.12
C VAL A 156 5.45 -1.30 -16.33
N LEU A 157 4.47 -0.44 -16.08
CA LEU A 157 3.79 0.37 -17.10
C LEU A 157 4.33 1.80 -17.13
N ALA A 158 4.63 2.38 -15.97
CA ALA A 158 5.20 3.72 -15.86
C ALA A 158 6.12 3.84 -14.65
N VAL A 159 7.15 4.69 -14.78
CA VAL A 159 8.13 4.98 -13.75
C VAL A 159 8.38 6.49 -13.70
N GLU A 160 8.23 7.09 -12.53
CA GLU A 160 8.54 8.50 -12.28
C GLU A 160 9.47 8.62 -11.06
N GLY A 161 10.48 9.47 -11.14
CA GLY A 161 11.40 9.74 -10.02
C GLY A 161 12.38 8.61 -9.68
N LEU A 162 12.42 7.55 -10.49
CA LEU A 162 13.33 6.41 -10.34
C LEU A 162 14.16 6.17 -11.61
N GLN A 163 15.33 5.59 -11.44
CA GLN A 163 16.19 5.06 -12.48
C GLN A 163 16.23 3.54 -12.37
N SER A 164 16.14 2.85 -13.51
CA SER A 164 16.31 1.40 -13.55
C SER A 164 17.76 1.02 -13.25
N LEU A 165 17.93 0.01 -12.42
CA LEU A 165 19.19 -0.65 -12.15
C LEU A 165 19.26 -1.98 -12.90
N LEU A 166 20.45 -2.56 -13.01
CA LEU A 166 20.60 -3.93 -13.50
C LEU A 166 19.88 -4.89 -12.54
N GLY A 167 18.81 -5.49 -13.04
CA GLY A 167 18.07 -6.56 -12.38
C GLY A 167 18.57 -7.95 -12.82
N ASP A 168 18.04 -8.97 -12.19
CA ASP A 168 18.07 -10.33 -12.72
C ASP A 168 16.76 -10.61 -13.49
N ALA A 169 16.61 -11.79 -14.09
CA ALA A 169 15.44 -12.11 -14.91
C ALA A 169 14.11 -12.09 -14.11
N GLU A 170 14.17 -12.20 -12.78
CA GLU A 170 13.01 -12.35 -11.90
C GLU A 170 12.73 -11.10 -11.05
N THR A 171 13.73 -10.22 -10.90
CA THR A 171 13.67 -9.04 -10.05
C THR A 171 14.08 -7.79 -10.81
N GLN A 172 13.14 -6.87 -10.96
CA GLN A 172 13.39 -5.52 -11.45
C GLN A 172 13.86 -4.63 -10.30
N ARG A 173 14.90 -3.83 -10.52
CA ARG A 173 15.48 -2.97 -9.49
C ARG A 173 15.48 -1.52 -9.95
N PHE A 174 15.21 -0.62 -9.01
CA PHE A 174 15.12 0.81 -9.24
C PHE A 174 15.82 1.58 -8.10
N SER A 175 16.31 2.77 -8.39
CA SER A 175 16.76 3.71 -7.37
C SER A 175 16.33 5.14 -7.64
N GLY A 176 16.21 5.94 -6.59
CA GLY A 176 15.87 7.36 -6.70
C GLY A 176 16.20 8.13 -5.43
N SER A 177 16.06 9.45 -5.50
CA SER A 177 16.33 10.38 -4.39
C SER A 177 15.21 11.40 -4.16
N ILE A 178 14.10 11.27 -4.89
CA ILE A 178 12.92 12.12 -4.79
C ILE A 178 11.66 11.27 -4.60
N ALA A 179 10.51 11.92 -4.41
CA ALA A 179 9.23 11.23 -4.45
C ALA A 179 9.06 10.52 -5.80
N ALA A 180 8.73 9.24 -5.76
CA ALA A 180 8.65 8.37 -6.92
C ALA A 180 7.25 7.79 -7.11
N ARG A 181 6.95 7.36 -8.34
CA ARG A 181 5.77 6.54 -8.64
C ARG A 181 6.18 5.35 -9.50
N LEU A 182 5.59 4.20 -9.20
CA LEU A 182 5.83 2.97 -9.94
C LEU A 182 4.48 2.29 -10.23
N ASN A 183 4.02 2.44 -11.48
CA ASN A 183 2.76 1.86 -11.92
C ASN A 183 3.02 0.46 -12.51
N VAL A 184 2.31 -0.55 -11.98
CA VAL A 184 2.57 -1.95 -12.28
C VAL A 184 1.27 -2.69 -12.56
N LYS A 185 1.27 -3.54 -13.58
CA LYS A 185 0.23 -4.55 -13.80
C LYS A 185 0.77 -5.92 -13.42
N VAL A 186 0.00 -6.68 -12.66
CA VAL A 186 0.37 -8.05 -12.29
C VAL A 186 -0.26 -9.02 -13.28
N GLU A 187 0.57 -9.81 -13.95
CA GLU A 187 0.12 -10.83 -14.90
C GLU A 187 0.46 -12.22 -14.36
N LEU A 188 -0.34 -13.24 -14.67
CA LEU A 188 0.03 -14.63 -14.38
C LEU A 188 1.14 -15.07 -15.34
N LYS A 189 2.14 -15.81 -14.82
CA LYS A 189 3.08 -16.53 -15.67
C LYS A 189 2.31 -17.62 -16.41
N GLY A 190 2.61 -17.83 -17.70
CA GLY A 190 1.70 -18.50 -18.65
C GLY A 190 1.16 -19.90 -18.27
N ALA A 191 1.80 -20.64 -17.36
CA ALA A 191 1.33 -21.95 -16.87
C ALA A 191 0.93 -21.96 -15.38
N ALA A 192 0.86 -20.79 -14.73
CA ALA A 192 0.43 -20.68 -13.34
C ALA A 192 -1.08 -20.93 -13.26
N PRO A 193 -1.54 -21.90 -12.44
CA PRO A 193 -2.95 -22.22 -12.34
C PRO A 193 -3.71 -21.08 -11.65
N ARG A 194 -4.92 -20.78 -12.12
CA ARG A 194 -5.79 -19.79 -11.46
C ARG A 194 -6.39 -20.38 -10.18
N ALA A 195 -6.85 -19.52 -9.29
CA ALA A 195 -7.50 -19.94 -8.04
C ALA A 195 -8.68 -20.90 -8.28
N VAL A 196 -9.46 -20.62 -9.33
CA VAL A 196 -10.46 -21.50 -9.93
C VAL A 196 -10.31 -21.40 -11.44
N GLU A 197 -10.29 -22.53 -12.14
CA GLU A 197 -10.25 -22.60 -13.59
C GLU A 197 -11.19 -23.67 -14.15
N LEU A 198 -11.76 -23.38 -15.32
CA LEU A 198 -12.47 -24.36 -16.13
C LEU A 198 -11.55 -24.81 -17.27
N THR A 199 -11.13 -26.06 -17.26
CA THR A 199 -10.33 -26.68 -18.31
C THR A 199 -11.18 -27.61 -19.17
N SER A 200 -10.64 -28.04 -20.32
CA SER A 200 -11.33 -28.98 -21.22
C SER A 200 -12.74 -28.54 -21.63
N GLY A 201 -12.94 -27.22 -21.76
CA GLY A 201 -14.24 -26.61 -21.98
C GLY A 201 -14.82 -26.88 -23.38
N THR A 202 -16.08 -27.32 -23.46
CA THR A 202 -16.85 -27.35 -24.72
C THR A 202 -18.16 -26.59 -24.57
N LEU A 203 -18.55 -25.88 -25.63
CA LEU A 203 -19.78 -25.11 -25.69
C LEU A 203 -20.61 -25.59 -26.90
N ASP A 204 -21.68 -26.31 -26.62
CA ASP A 204 -22.56 -26.88 -27.66
C ASP A 204 -23.91 -26.15 -27.63
N GLY A 205 -24.22 -25.38 -28.68
CA GLY A 205 -25.40 -24.52 -28.73
C GLY A 205 -26.31 -24.74 -29.93
N GLN A 206 -27.60 -24.48 -29.75
CA GLN A 206 -28.61 -24.36 -30.80
C GLN A 206 -29.27 -22.98 -30.74
N VAL A 207 -29.32 -22.32 -31.89
CA VAL A 207 -30.04 -21.06 -32.07
C VAL A 207 -31.53 -21.37 -32.22
N THR A 208 -32.40 -20.57 -31.59
CA THR A 208 -33.84 -20.70 -31.78
C THR A 208 -34.25 -20.40 -33.21
N ALA A 209 -35.39 -20.96 -33.65
CA ALA A 209 -35.84 -20.86 -35.04
C ALA A 209 -36.05 -19.41 -35.52
N ASP A 210 -36.33 -18.49 -34.60
CA ASP A 210 -36.50 -17.06 -34.82
C ASP A 210 -35.19 -16.24 -34.66
N ALA A 211 -34.07 -16.91 -34.39
CA ALA A 211 -32.76 -16.33 -34.10
C ALA A 211 -32.74 -15.32 -32.94
N SER A 212 -33.75 -15.33 -32.06
CA SER A 212 -33.85 -14.39 -30.94
C SER A 212 -33.10 -14.85 -29.69
N SER A 213 -32.76 -16.14 -29.58
CA SER A 213 -32.04 -16.70 -28.44
C SER A 213 -31.20 -17.93 -28.81
N VAL A 214 -30.29 -18.30 -27.91
CA VAL A 214 -29.43 -19.48 -28.04
C VAL A 214 -29.55 -20.29 -26.76
N SER A 215 -29.86 -21.58 -26.90
CA SER A 215 -29.72 -22.56 -25.82
C SER A 215 -28.41 -23.29 -26.00
N PHE A 216 -27.58 -23.40 -24.96
CA PHE A 216 -26.32 -24.10 -25.04
C PHE A 216 -26.01 -24.91 -23.79
N THR A 217 -25.14 -25.90 -23.95
CA THR A 217 -24.54 -26.68 -22.87
C THR A 217 -23.06 -26.35 -22.80
N LEU A 218 -22.61 -25.82 -21.66
CA LEU A 218 -21.19 -25.69 -21.32
C LEU A 218 -20.77 -26.94 -20.53
N LYS A 219 -19.72 -27.62 -20.99
CA LYS A 219 -19.06 -28.73 -20.27
C LYS A 219 -17.60 -28.35 -20.04
N GLY A 220 -17.00 -28.91 -18.99
CA GLY A 220 -15.57 -28.76 -18.71
C GLY A 220 -15.21 -29.43 -17.38
N GLU A 221 -13.93 -29.39 -17.05
CA GLU A 221 -13.38 -29.85 -15.78
C GLU A 221 -13.07 -28.62 -14.92
N VAL A 222 -13.54 -28.60 -13.68
CA VAL A 222 -13.25 -27.52 -12.74
C VAL A 222 -12.02 -27.90 -11.92
N HIS A 223 -11.00 -27.06 -11.96
CA HIS A 223 -9.83 -27.19 -11.10
C HIS A 223 -9.82 -26.03 -10.09
N VAL A 224 -9.81 -26.39 -8.79
CA VAL A 224 -9.84 -25.44 -7.67
C VAL A 224 -8.50 -25.51 -6.95
N VAL A 225 -7.73 -24.43 -7.02
CA VAL A 225 -6.46 -24.28 -6.30
C VAL A 225 -6.69 -23.67 -4.92
N LYS A 226 -7.65 -22.74 -4.79
CA LYS A 226 -7.94 -22.00 -3.55
C LYS A 226 -9.44 -21.97 -3.27
N ALA A 227 -9.84 -22.50 -2.11
CA ALA A 227 -11.23 -22.54 -1.68
C ALA A 227 -11.80 -21.13 -1.40
N GLY A 228 -13.08 -20.93 -1.69
CA GLY A 228 -13.79 -19.67 -1.49
C GLY A 228 -13.55 -18.63 -2.59
N GLU A 229 -12.58 -18.86 -3.47
CA GLU A 229 -12.34 -18.02 -4.64
C GLU A 229 -13.34 -18.35 -5.77
N ALA A 230 -13.52 -17.39 -6.68
CA ALA A 230 -14.46 -17.53 -7.78
C ALA A 230 -13.92 -16.95 -9.08
N MET A 231 -14.35 -17.52 -10.20
CA MET A 231 -14.18 -16.94 -11.52
C MET A 231 -15.52 -16.61 -12.16
N THR A 232 -15.60 -15.52 -12.92
CA THR A 232 -16.77 -15.25 -13.78
C THR A 232 -16.86 -16.35 -14.83
N LEU A 233 -17.98 -17.06 -14.85
CA LEU A 233 -18.26 -18.13 -15.80
C LEU A 233 -18.99 -17.58 -17.04
N LEU A 234 -20.14 -16.93 -16.82
CA LEU A 234 -21.01 -16.41 -17.88
C LEU A 234 -21.73 -15.14 -17.41
N GLU A 235 -22.05 -14.25 -18.35
CA GLU A 235 -22.83 -13.04 -18.12
C GLU A 235 -24.07 -13.02 -19.03
N GLY A 236 -25.18 -12.47 -18.54
CA GLY A 236 -26.38 -12.23 -19.37
C GLY A 236 -27.13 -13.51 -19.80
N VAL A 237 -26.87 -14.64 -19.14
CA VAL A 237 -27.51 -15.93 -19.44
C VAL A 237 -28.38 -16.40 -18.28
N ALA A 238 -29.45 -17.12 -18.59
CA ALA A 238 -30.18 -17.90 -17.59
C ALA A 238 -29.58 -19.30 -17.52
N LEU A 239 -29.28 -19.78 -16.32
CA LEU A 239 -28.82 -21.16 -16.13
C LEU A 239 -30.01 -22.09 -15.98
N SER A 240 -29.98 -23.18 -16.74
CA SER A 240 -30.86 -24.32 -16.57
C SER A 240 -29.99 -25.58 -16.55
N GLY A 241 -29.87 -26.23 -15.40
CA GLY A 241 -29.02 -27.41 -15.25
C GLY A 241 -28.36 -27.51 -13.88
N VAL A 242 -27.30 -28.32 -13.82
CA VAL A 242 -26.52 -28.54 -12.60
C VAL A 242 -25.73 -27.27 -12.27
N THR A 243 -25.96 -26.73 -11.07
CA THR A 243 -25.29 -25.51 -10.58
C THR A 243 -24.33 -25.78 -9.42
N SER A 244 -24.09 -27.05 -9.08
CA SER A 244 -23.14 -27.44 -8.05
C SER A 244 -22.69 -28.88 -8.23
N GLY A 245 -21.47 -29.17 -7.78
CA GLY A 245 -20.90 -30.50 -7.77
C GLY A 245 -19.92 -30.65 -6.60
N GLU A 246 -19.16 -31.74 -6.61
CA GLU A 246 -18.10 -31.96 -5.63
C GLU A 246 -17.02 -30.88 -5.76
N GLY A 247 -16.83 -30.08 -4.72
CA GLY A 247 -15.81 -29.01 -4.68
C GLY A 247 -16.15 -27.75 -5.50
N TRP A 248 -17.39 -27.56 -5.95
CA TRP A 248 -17.75 -26.32 -6.64
C TRP A 248 -19.25 -26.03 -6.65
N PHE A 249 -19.60 -24.75 -6.76
CA PHE A 249 -20.96 -24.31 -7.08
C PHE A 249 -20.95 -23.05 -7.92
N ILE A 250 -22.09 -22.76 -8.55
CA ILE A 250 -22.31 -21.53 -9.28
C ILE A 250 -23.20 -20.62 -8.45
N ARG A 251 -22.81 -19.36 -8.31
CA ARG A 251 -23.65 -18.32 -7.70
C ARG A 251 -23.91 -17.19 -8.66
N LEU A 252 -25.08 -16.57 -8.52
CA LEU A 252 -25.39 -15.33 -9.21
C LEU A 252 -24.87 -14.15 -8.37
N LYS A 253 -24.10 -13.26 -8.99
CA LYS A 253 -23.61 -12.03 -8.37
C LYS A 253 -24.00 -10.84 -9.23
N LYS A 254 -24.46 -9.77 -8.58
CA LYS A 254 -24.71 -8.50 -9.25
C LYS A 254 -23.39 -7.76 -9.42
N VAL A 255 -23.10 -7.32 -10.64
CA VAL A 255 -21.95 -6.48 -10.98
C VAL A 255 -22.51 -5.28 -11.74
N ASP A 256 -22.41 -4.09 -11.16
CA ASP A 256 -23.02 -2.86 -11.66
C ASP A 256 -24.54 -3.02 -11.96
N GLU A 257 -24.93 -2.87 -13.23
CA GLU A 257 -26.30 -3.03 -13.71
C GLU A 257 -26.59 -4.45 -14.26
N SER A 258 -25.61 -5.35 -14.27
CA SER A 258 -25.74 -6.71 -14.80
C SER A 258 -25.62 -7.79 -13.72
N TYR A 259 -25.93 -9.03 -14.11
CA TYR A 259 -25.76 -10.20 -13.28
C TYR A 259 -24.84 -11.19 -13.98
N VAL A 260 -23.87 -11.69 -13.21
CA VAL A 260 -22.90 -12.68 -13.67
C VAL A 260 -23.05 -13.96 -12.86
N HIS A 261 -22.84 -15.09 -13.53
CA HIS A 261 -22.68 -16.38 -12.88
C HIS A 261 -21.20 -16.57 -12.55
N GLU A 262 -20.88 -16.68 -11.27
CA GLU A 262 -19.54 -17.00 -10.78
C GLU A 262 -19.45 -18.49 -10.48
N LEU A 263 -18.44 -19.16 -11.02
CA LEU A 263 -18.02 -20.49 -10.59
C LEU A 263 -17.14 -20.34 -9.35
N VAL A 264 -17.61 -20.85 -8.23
CA VAL A 264 -16.96 -20.79 -6.93
C VAL A 264 -16.32 -22.14 -6.62
N GLY A 265 -15.05 -22.11 -6.26
CA GLY A 265 -14.35 -23.29 -5.76
C GLY A 265 -14.67 -23.52 -4.30
N GLU A 266 -15.22 -24.68 -3.98
CA GLU A 266 -15.24 -25.20 -2.61
C GLU A 266 -14.12 -26.22 -2.50
N ARG A 267 -13.55 -26.39 -1.33
CA ARG A 267 -12.68 -27.55 -1.13
C ARG A 267 -13.18 -28.31 0.08
N GLU A 268 -13.17 -29.64 -0.05
CA GLU A 268 -13.07 -30.53 1.12
C GLU A 268 -11.71 -30.37 1.82
#